data_AF-A0A3R7P924-F1
#
_entry.id   AF-A0A3R7P924-F1
#
_cell.length_a   1.000
_cell.length_b   1.000
_cell.length_c   1.000
_cell.angle_alpha   90.00
_cell.angle_beta   90.00
_cell.angle_gamma   90.00
#
_symmetry.space_group_name_H-M   'P 1'
#
loop_
_entity.id
_entity.type
_entity.pdbx_description
1 polymer ?
#
loop_
_entity_poly.entity_id
_entity_poly.type
_entity_poly.pdbx_seq_one_letter_code
_entity_poly.pdbx_strand_id
1 'polypeptide(L)'
;MTEGGIVHSFQPSASAVNTDIQVSKITEKIMASSVKLTVNGQEYEVDPATPPSTRLVDFLHEKNLSGTHVTCYQGGCGACTVVASFVDPDSGAKNTHSINSCLAPLLGCNGWEITTIEGLGNRHDGYHVIQERLAEYSGTQCGYCSPGMVMNMYGLTQSSSSWTASEVEQHLDGNLCRCTGYRPILEAFKSITAQDIEDSHLARCPKTGQACRGHCAKKENAKVGQFVYLL
;
A
#
# COMPACT_ATOMS: atom_id res chain seq x y z
N MET A 1 -48.13 53.30 -13.91
CA MET A 1 -47.24 54.25 -14.61
C MET A 1 -47.09 55.42 -13.65
N THR A 2 -46.00 55.70 -12.94
CA THR A 2 -44.54 55.49 -13.05
C THR A 2 -43.99 55.56 -11.61
N GLU A 3 -43.25 54.56 -11.13
CA GLU A 3 -41.78 54.56 -10.91
C GLU A 3 -41.21 55.71 -10.07
N GLY A 4 -40.52 55.36 -8.98
CA GLY A 4 -39.80 56.27 -8.09
C GLY A 4 -39.17 55.56 -6.90
N GLY A 5 -38.38 54.51 -7.14
CA GLY A 5 -37.58 53.81 -6.12
C GLY A 5 -36.13 54.26 -6.17
N ILE A 6 -35.63 54.86 -5.09
CA ILE A 6 -34.26 55.35 -4.94
C ILE A 6 -33.29 54.15 -4.95
N VAL A 7 -32.44 54.07 -5.97
CA VAL A 7 -31.30 53.14 -6.01
C VAL A 7 -30.14 53.75 -5.23
N HIS A 8 -29.86 53.23 -4.04
CA HIS A 8 -28.58 53.49 -3.37
C HIS A 8 -27.49 52.65 -4.04
N SER A 9 -26.65 53.31 -4.83
CA SER A 9 -25.41 52.73 -5.35
C SER A 9 -24.42 52.50 -4.19
N PHE A 10 -24.28 51.26 -3.76
CA PHE A 10 -23.21 50.85 -2.84
C PHE A 10 -21.92 50.70 -3.66
N GLN A 11 -21.00 51.66 -3.55
CA GLN A 11 -19.64 51.50 -4.06
C GLN A 11 -18.80 50.77 -3.01
N PRO A 12 -18.20 49.59 -3.30
CA PRO A 12 -17.23 49.01 -2.39
C PRO A 12 -15.92 49.80 -2.48
N SER A 13 -15.41 50.22 -1.32
CA SER A 13 -14.12 50.87 -1.18
C SER A 13 -12.98 49.90 -1.52
N ALA A 14 -12.05 50.35 -2.34
CA ALA A 14 -10.85 49.62 -2.71
C ALA A 14 -9.94 49.43 -1.49
N SER A 15 -9.91 48.22 -0.96
CA SER A 15 -8.81 47.73 -0.11
C SER A 15 -8.64 46.22 -0.32
N ALA A 16 -8.23 45.84 -1.53
CA ALA A 16 -7.75 44.49 -1.83
C ALA A 16 -6.37 44.30 -1.20
N VAL A 17 -6.34 43.83 0.05
CA VAL A 17 -5.10 43.42 0.72
C VAL A 17 -4.67 42.07 0.15
N ASN A 18 -3.80 42.15 -0.87
CA ASN A 18 -2.72 41.24 -1.26
C ASN A 18 -2.70 39.80 -0.67
N THR A 19 -3.76 39.02 -0.87
CA THR A 19 -3.83 37.62 -0.42
C THR A 19 -3.27 36.67 -1.49
N ASP A 20 -3.40 37.01 -2.78
CA ASP A 20 -2.95 36.18 -3.91
C ASP A 20 -1.42 36.06 -4.06
N ILE A 21 -0.67 37.11 -3.72
CA ILE A 21 0.81 37.08 -3.79
C ILE A 21 1.42 36.30 -2.62
N GLN A 22 0.73 36.27 -1.47
CA GLN A 22 1.21 35.50 -0.31
C GLN A 22 0.95 34.00 -0.50
N VAL A 23 -0.21 33.62 -1.05
CA VAL A 23 -0.49 32.21 -1.39
C VAL A 23 0.51 31.71 -2.43
N SER A 24 0.70 32.43 -3.55
CA SER A 24 1.64 32.00 -4.61
C SER A 24 3.09 31.84 -4.14
N LYS A 25 3.61 32.75 -3.32
CA LYS A 25 4.97 32.63 -2.77
C LYS A 25 5.12 31.50 -1.74
N ILE A 26 4.07 31.22 -0.96
CA ILE A 26 4.03 30.07 -0.05
C ILE A 26 3.95 28.78 -0.88
N THR A 27 3.15 28.75 -1.95
CA THR A 27 3.07 27.62 -2.88
C THR A 27 4.42 27.38 -3.55
N GLU A 28 5.11 28.40 -4.06
CA GLU A 28 6.46 28.29 -4.62
C GLU A 28 7.47 27.77 -3.59
N LYS A 29 7.39 28.22 -2.33
CA LYS A 29 8.30 27.77 -1.27
C LYS A 29 8.02 26.34 -0.81
N ILE A 30 6.76 25.90 -0.82
CA ILE A 30 6.35 24.51 -0.54
C ILE A 30 6.71 23.60 -1.73
N MET A 31 6.60 24.09 -2.97
CA MET A 31 7.05 23.39 -4.18
C MET A 31 8.59 23.32 -4.27
N ALA A 32 9.31 24.19 -3.55
CA ALA A 32 10.76 24.19 -3.48
C ALA A 32 11.35 23.18 -2.48
N SER A 33 10.54 22.60 -1.58
CA SER A 33 10.98 21.47 -0.75
C SER A 33 10.75 20.16 -1.48
N SER A 34 11.82 19.41 -1.74
CA SER A 34 11.74 18.09 -2.37
C SER A 34 10.87 17.15 -1.54
N VAL A 35 9.78 16.63 -2.12
CA VAL A 35 8.99 15.57 -1.48
C VAL A 35 9.77 14.26 -1.61
N LYS A 36 9.97 13.58 -0.48
CA LYS A 36 10.67 12.29 -0.42
C LYS A 36 9.78 11.24 0.22
N LEU A 37 9.85 10.01 -0.28
CA LEU A 37 9.16 8.87 0.30
C LEU A 37 10.02 7.61 0.12
N THR A 38 9.84 6.65 1.01
CA THR A 38 10.48 5.34 0.89
C THR A 38 9.45 4.35 0.37
N VAL A 39 9.77 3.59 -0.67
CA VAL A 39 8.92 2.52 -1.19
C VAL A 39 9.71 1.22 -1.18
N ASN A 40 9.21 0.20 -0.47
CA ASN A 40 9.87 -1.10 -0.28
C ASN A 40 11.34 -0.96 0.17
N GLY A 41 11.63 -0.03 1.07
CA GLY A 41 12.98 0.26 1.58
C GLY A 41 13.88 1.11 0.66
N GLN A 42 13.42 1.46 -0.55
CA GLN A 42 14.14 2.36 -1.45
C GLN A 42 13.61 3.79 -1.33
N GLU A 43 14.49 4.76 -1.09
CA GLU A 43 14.13 6.18 -1.09
C GLU A 43 13.91 6.69 -2.52
N TYR A 44 12.85 7.46 -2.70
CA TYR A 44 12.53 8.19 -3.91
C TYR A 44 12.34 9.67 -3.61
N GLU A 45 12.86 10.50 -4.51
CA GLU A 45 12.58 11.93 -4.55
C GLU A 45 11.59 12.19 -5.67
N VAL A 46 10.50 12.90 -5.35
CA VAL A 46 9.45 13.28 -6.30
C VAL A 46 9.92 14.50 -7.08
N ASP A 47 9.80 14.43 -8.41
CA ASP A 47 10.15 15.55 -9.29
C ASP A 47 9.29 16.77 -8.94
N PRO A 48 9.87 17.96 -8.68
CA PRO A 48 9.12 19.20 -8.45
C PRO A 48 8.13 19.55 -9.58
N ALA A 49 8.33 19.06 -10.80
CA ALA A 49 7.40 19.23 -11.92
C ALA A 49 6.19 18.29 -11.87
N THR A 50 6.13 17.35 -10.91
CA THR A 50 5.03 16.39 -10.77
C THR A 50 3.72 17.12 -10.47
N PRO A 51 2.63 16.87 -11.23
CA PRO A 51 1.35 17.51 -10.98
C PRO A 51 0.83 17.24 -9.55
N PRO A 52 0.27 18.23 -8.84
CA PRO A 52 -0.29 18.02 -7.50
C PRO A 52 -1.43 17.00 -7.43
N SER A 53 -2.07 16.71 -8.57
CA SER A 53 -3.12 15.69 -8.70
C SER A 53 -2.59 14.26 -8.83
N THR A 54 -1.27 14.07 -8.90
CA THR A 54 -0.65 12.75 -9.06
C THR A 54 -0.95 11.90 -7.83
N ARG A 55 -1.48 10.70 -8.05
CA ARG A 55 -1.82 9.77 -6.97
C ARG A 55 -0.60 8.89 -6.67
N LEU A 56 -0.53 8.39 -5.44
CA LEU A 56 0.52 7.47 -5.04
C LEU A 56 0.59 6.25 -5.99
N VAL A 57 -0.56 5.70 -6.39
CA VAL A 57 -0.56 4.52 -7.27
C VAL A 57 0.01 4.78 -8.66
N ASP A 58 -0.22 5.97 -9.23
CA ASP A 58 0.30 6.34 -10.55
C ASP A 58 1.83 6.42 -10.48
N PHE A 59 2.35 7.02 -9.40
CA PHE A 59 3.79 7.07 -9.12
C PHE A 59 4.40 5.67 -8.95
N LEU A 60 3.74 4.76 -8.23
CA LEU A 60 4.21 3.39 -8.07
C LEU A 60 4.34 2.67 -9.42
N HIS A 61 3.35 2.85 -10.31
CA HIS A 61 3.38 2.27 -11.66
C HIS A 61 4.50 2.85 -12.52
N GLU A 62 4.77 4.15 -12.43
CA GLU A 62 5.91 4.78 -13.10
C GLU A 62 7.26 4.22 -12.64
N LYS A 63 7.34 3.72 -11.39
CA LYS A 63 8.53 3.02 -10.86
C LYS A 63 8.54 1.52 -11.16
N ASN A 64 7.66 1.06 -12.05
CA ASN A 64 7.48 -0.35 -12.41
C ASN A 64 7.04 -1.26 -11.25
N LEU A 65 6.36 -0.69 -10.24
CA LEU A 65 5.72 -1.43 -9.15
C LEU A 65 4.22 -1.61 -9.48
N SER A 66 3.95 -2.50 -10.45
CA SER A 66 2.62 -2.68 -11.04
C SER A 66 1.70 -3.67 -10.30
N GLY A 67 2.17 -4.29 -9.22
CA GLY A 67 1.43 -5.28 -8.44
C GLY A 67 0.26 -4.67 -7.67
N THR A 68 0.35 -3.40 -7.30
CA THR A 68 -0.80 -2.65 -6.76
C THR A 68 -1.77 -2.32 -7.89
N HIS A 69 -2.93 -2.96 -7.91
CA HIS A 69 -3.88 -2.80 -9.02
C HIS A 69 -4.89 -1.66 -8.80
N VAL A 70 -5.50 -1.13 -9.85
CA VAL A 70 -6.52 -0.07 -9.75
C VAL A 70 -7.71 -0.34 -10.66
N THR A 71 -8.92 -0.26 -10.09
CA THR A 71 -10.17 -0.42 -10.86
C THR A 71 -11.11 0.77 -10.70
N CYS A 72 -11.49 1.10 -9.46
CA CYS A 72 -12.60 2.01 -9.21
C CYS A 72 -12.22 3.48 -9.02
N TYR A 73 -10.95 3.78 -8.68
CA TYR A 73 -10.45 5.14 -8.40
C TYR A 73 -11.23 5.94 -7.33
N GLN A 74 -12.01 5.28 -6.48
CA GLN A 74 -12.86 5.92 -5.47
C GLN A 74 -12.74 5.25 -4.09
N GLY A 75 -11.72 4.41 -3.88
CA GLY A 75 -11.46 3.72 -2.61
C GLY A 75 -12.41 2.59 -2.22
N GLY A 76 -13.43 2.28 -3.04
CA GLY A 76 -14.45 1.28 -2.68
C GLY A 76 -14.09 -0.18 -2.97
N CYS A 77 -13.02 -0.47 -3.72
CA CYS A 77 -12.70 -1.84 -4.14
C CYS A 77 -11.52 -2.49 -3.41
N GLY A 78 -10.65 -1.68 -2.77
CA GLY A 78 -9.44 -2.16 -2.09
C GLY A 78 -8.37 -2.81 -2.96
N ALA A 79 -8.51 -2.85 -4.30
CA ALA A 79 -7.50 -3.45 -5.18
C ALA A 79 -6.15 -2.70 -5.13
N CYS A 80 -6.20 -1.40 -4.84
CA CYS A 80 -5.04 -0.51 -4.76
C CYS A 80 -4.47 -0.39 -3.35
N THR A 81 -4.77 -1.32 -2.44
CA THR A 81 -4.26 -1.23 -1.07
C THR A 81 -2.74 -1.34 -1.05
N VAL A 82 -2.12 -0.44 -0.30
CA VAL A 82 -0.70 -0.49 0.13
C VAL A 82 -0.68 -0.26 1.64
N VAL A 83 0.43 -0.61 2.30
CA VAL A 83 0.62 -0.27 3.72
C VAL A 83 1.53 0.94 3.82
N ALA A 84 1.08 1.98 4.51
CA ALA A 84 1.81 3.20 4.74
C ALA A 84 2.14 3.33 6.22
N SER A 85 3.41 3.58 6.52
CA SER A 85 3.88 3.98 7.83
C SER A 85 4.34 5.43 7.82
N PHE A 86 3.89 6.22 8.79
CA PHE A 86 4.23 7.62 8.91
C PHE A 86 4.26 8.04 10.37
N VAL A 87 4.99 9.11 10.67
CA VAL A 87 5.00 9.71 12.01
C VAL A 87 3.89 10.75 12.06
N ASP A 88 2.98 10.58 13.01
CA ASP A 88 1.94 11.55 13.28
C ASP A 88 2.57 12.83 13.85
N PRO A 89 2.32 14.00 13.23
CA PRO A 89 3.01 15.23 13.60
C PRO A 89 2.58 15.78 14.97
N ASP A 90 1.40 15.43 15.46
CA ASP A 90 0.85 15.94 16.71
C ASP A 90 1.32 15.08 17.91
N SER A 91 1.31 13.76 17.75
CA SER A 91 1.67 12.79 18.79
C SER A 91 3.13 12.31 18.72
N GLY A 92 3.78 12.45 17.57
CA GLY A 92 5.11 11.89 17.31
C GLY A 92 5.12 10.35 17.21
N ALA A 93 3.96 9.69 17.24
CA ALA A 93 3.86 8.24 17.16
C ALA A 93 4.02 7.76 15.71
N LYS A 94 4.73 6.64 15.50
CA LYS A 94 4.76 5.95 14.21
C LYS A 94 3.45 5.16 14.08
N ASN A 95 2.64 5.53 13.10
CA ASN A 95 1.39 4.86 12.75
C ASN A 95 1.59 4.05 11.46
N THR A 96 1.00 2.86 11.39
CA THR A 96 1.04 1.99 10.21
C THR A 96 -0.38 1.58 9.84
N HIS A 97 -0.79 1.88 8.60
CA HIS A 97 -2.14 1.62 8.14
C HIS A 97 -2.17 1.13 6.69
N SER A 98 -3.12 0.24 6.40
CA SER A 98 -3.52 -0.08 5.03
C SER A 98 -4.30 1.10 4.46
N ILE A 99 -3.91 1.59 3.29
CA ILE A 99 -4.56 2.74 2.63
C ILE A 99 -4.84 2.45 1.16
N ASN A 100 -5.87 3.11 0.62
CA ASN A 100 -6.15 3.12 -0.82
C ASN A 100 -5.21 4.08 -1.54
N SER A 101 -4.17 3.57 -2.20
CA SER A 101 -3.19 4.40 -2.93
C SER A 101 -3.78 5.22 -4.09
N CYS A 102 -4.95 4.85 -4.61
CA CYS A 102 -5.65 5.66 -5.62
C CYS A 102 -6.25 6.96 -5.08
N LEU A 103 -6.41 7.09 -3.76
CA LEU A 103 -6.93 8.30 -3.11
C LEU A 103 -5.83 9.11 -2.41
N ALA A 104 -4.64 8.54 -2.22
CA ALA A 104 -3.51 9.21 -1.59
C ALA A 104 -2.83 10.17 -2.59
N PRO A 105 -2.83 11.50 -2.35
CA PRO A 105 -2.05 12.43 -3.16
C PRO A 105 -0.56 12.23 -2.91
N LEU A 106 0.23 12.06 -3.97
CA LEU A 106 1.66 11.76 -3.86
C LEU A 106 2.41 12.81 -3.03
N LEU A 107 2.11 14.09 -3.23
CA LEU A 107 2.75 15.20 -2.50
C LEU A 107 2.43 15.18 -1.00
N GLY A 108 1.34 14.51 -0.59
CA GLY A 108 1.00 14.30 0.81
C GLY A 108 1.77 13.16 1.48
N CYS A 109 2.49 12.34 0.71
CA CYS A 109 3.25 11.19 1.20
C CYS A 109 4.69 11.55 1.62
N ASN A 110 5.00 12.84 1.81
CA ASN A 110 6.34 13.26 2.23
C ASN A 110 6.74 12.61 3.57
N GLY A 111 7.87 11.93 3.60
CA GLY A 111 8.39 11.20 4.75
C GLY A 111 7.68 9.87 5.03
N TRP A 112 6.76 9.42 4.18
CA TRP A 112 6.07 8.14 4.38
C TRP A 112 6.92 6.96 3.93
N GLU A 113 6.74 5.83 4.61
CA GLU A 113 7.29 4.52 4.25
C GLU A 113 6.15 3.67 3.68
N ILE A 114 6.20 3.39 2.38
CA ILE A 114 5.20 2.63 1.64
C ILE A 114 5.71 1.21 1.42
N THR A 115 4.91 0.24 1.80
CA THR A 115 5.09 -1.17 1.45
C THR A 115 4.02 -1.59 0.45
N THR A 116 4.46 -2.14 -0.67
CA THR A 116 3.62 -2.68 -1.75
C THR A 116 3.67 -4.21 -1.75
N ILE A 117 2.86 -4.86 -2.60
CA ILE A 117 2.81 -6.33 -2.69
C ILE A 117 4.17 -6.93 -3.07
N GLU A 118 4.94 -6.23 -3.90
CA GLU A 118 6.28 -6.63 -4.32
C GLU A 118 7.29 -6.55 -3.17
N GLY A 119 7.08 -5.64 -2.23
CA GLY A 119 7.93 -5.47 -1.04
C GLY A 119 7.78 -6.58 -0.01
N LEU A 120 6.66 -7.32 -0.02
CA LEU A 120 6.45 -8.46 0.88
C LEU A 120 7.22 -9.69 0.41
N GLY A 121 7.24 -9.94 -0.90
CA GLY A 121 7.78 -11.15 -1.46
C GLY A 121 7.39 -11.32 -2.92
N ASN A 122 8.21 -12.08 -3.65
CA ASN A 122 8.05 -12.31 -5.08
C ASN A 122 8.70 -13.65 -5.50
N ARG A 123 8.56 -14.01 -6.77
CA ARG A 123 9.08 -15.31 -7.30
C ARG A 123 10.60 -15.47 -7.23
N HIS A 124 11.35 -14.38 -7.09
CA HIS A 124 12.82 -14.38 -7.05
C HIS A 124 13.31 -14.49 -5.60
N ASP A 125 12.71 -13.75 -4.69
CA ASP A 125 13.16 -13.65 -3.29
C ASP A 125 12.41 -14.59 -2.33
N GLY A 126 11.31 -15.19 -2.80
CA GLY A 126 10.38 -15.97 -1.98
C GLY A 126 9.13 -15.17 -1.64
N TYR A 127 8.03 -15.89 -1.39
CA TYR A 127 6.75 -15.28 -1.04
C TYR A 127 6.61 -15.17 0.48
N HIS A 128 6.00 -14.07 0.92
CA HIS A 128 5.59 -13.89 2.31
C HIS A 128 4.51 -14.90 2.69
N VAL A 129 4.46 -15.31 3.96
CA VAL A 129 3.49 -16.33 4.43
C VAL A 129 2.03 -15.96 4.12
N ILE A 130 1.69 -14.66 4.13
CA ILE A 130 0.35 -14.19 3.76
C ILE A 130 0.04 -14.47 2.27
N GLN A 131 1.04 -14.30 1.39
CA GLN A 131 0.91 -14.61 -0.04
C GLN A 131 0.79 -16.13 -0.25
N GLU A 132 1.65 -16.92 0.41
CA GLU A 132 1.63 -18.38 0.36
C GLU A 132 0.27 -18.93 0.82
N ARG A 133 -0.21 -18.48 1.99
CA ARG A 133 -1.44 -18.99 2.59
C ARG A 133 -2.67 -18.69 1.74
N LEU A 134 -2.72 -17.51 1.11
CA LEU A 134 -3.79 -17.15 0.19
C LEU A 134 -3.84 -18.10 -1.02
N ALA A 135 -2.67 -18.49 -1.54
CA ALA A 135 -2.56 -19.41 -2.66
C ALA A 135 -2.93 -20.85 -2.24
N GLU A 136 -2.41 -21.34 -1.11
CA GLU A 136 -2.65 -22.69 -0.59
C GLU A 136 -4.14 -22.99 -0.37
N TYR A 137 -4.89 -22.00 0.13
CA TYR A 137 -6.31 -22.13 0.39
C TYR A 137 -7.19 -21.86 -0.84
N SER A 138 -6.60 -21.75 -2.04
CA SER A 138 -7.33 -21.38 -3.27
C SER A 138 -8.09 -20.05 -3.14
N GLY A 139 -7.53 -19.11 -2.37
CA GLY A 139 -8.07 -17.77 -2.17
C GLY A 139 -7.90 -16.84 -3.37
N THR A 140 -7.36 -17.35 -4.48
CA THR A 140 -7.16 -16.62 -5.74
C THR A 140 -7.76 -17.37 -6.92
N GLN A 141 -8.45 -16.64 -7.81
CA GLN A 141 -8.87 -17.13 -9.13
C GLN A 141 -8.30 -16.23 -10.23
N CYS A 142 -8.96 -15.11 -10.55
CA CYS A 142 -8.46 -14.16 -11.56
C CYS A 142 -7.22 -13.38 -11.11
N GLY A 143 -6.91 -13.35 -9.80
CA GLY A 143 -5.73 -12.69 -9.24
C GLY A 143 -5.85 -11.18 -8.99
N TYR A 144 -6.79 -10.49 -9.64
CA TYR A 144 -6.78 -9.03 -9.66
C TYR A 144 -7.00 -8.37 -8.29
N CYS A 145 -7.79 -8.96 -7.39
CA CYS A 145 -7.98 -8.42 -6.04
C CYS A 145 -6.93 -8.92 -5.04
N SER A 146 -6.16 -9.95 -5.39
CA SER A 146 -5.28 -10.66 -4.46
C SER A 146 -4.21 -9.78 -3.82
N PRO A 147 -3.52 -8.87 -4.56
CA PRO A 147 -2.59 -7.93 -3.94
C PRO A 147 -3.23 -7.09 -2.83
N GLY A 148 -4.41 -6.51 -3.09
CA GLY A 148 -5.12 -5.72 -2.09
C GLY A 148 -5.56 -6.52 -0.86
N MET A 149 -5.97 -7.78 -1.05
CA MET A 149 -6.30 -8.69 0.05
C MET A 149 -5.07 -8.97 0.93
N VAL A 150 -3.94 -9.29 0.31
CA VAL A 150 -2.66 -9.54 1.00
C VAL A 150 -2.21 -8.30 1.77
N MET A 151 -2.27 -7.12 1.16
CA MET A 151 -1.81 -5.89 1.81
C MET A 151 -2.67 -5.49 3.00
N ASN A 152 -3.99 -5.72 2.96
CA ASN A 152 -4.82 -5.48 4.15
C ASN A 152 -4.52 -6.44 5.30
N MET A 153 -4.35 -7.73 4.98
CA MET A 153 -3.94 -8.70 5.98
C MET A 153 -2.58 -8.33 6.58
N TYR A 154 -1.63 -7.91 5.75
CA TYR A 154 -0.32 -7.45 6.22
C TYR A 154 -0.43 -6.20 7.11
N GLY A 155 -1.27 -5.23 6.76
CA GLY A 155 -1.49 -4.06 7.62
C GLY A 155 -2.04 -4.41 9.00
N LEU A 156 -2.93 -5.41 9.10
CA LEU A 156 -3.40 -5.94 10.38
C LEU A 156 -2.25 -6.51 11.22
N THR A 157 -1.31 -7.24 10.61
CA THR A 157 -0.16 -7.79 11.36
C THR A 157 0.83 -6.71 11.81
N GLN A 158 0.82 -5.53 11.18
CA GLN A 158 1.64 -4.40 11.60
C GLN A 158 1.02 -3.60 12.76
N SER A 159 -0.31 -3.64 12.91
CA SER A 159 -1.02 -2.91 13.96
C SER A 159 -1.23 -3.72 15.23
N SER A 160 -1.11 -5.06 15.17
CA SER A 160 -1.30 -5.93 16.33
C SER A 160 -0.43 -7.19 16.29
N SER A 161 0.05 -7.62 17.46
CA SER A 161 0.78 -8.88 17.66
C SER A 161 -0.12 -10.11 17.76
N SER A 162 -1.44 -9.91 17.80
CA SER A 162 -2.44 -10.98 17.71
C SER A 162 -3.76 -10.42 17.17
N TRP A 163 -4.53 -11.25 16.49
CA TRP A 163 -5.81 -10.82 15.92
C TRP A 163 -6.83 -11.93 16.01
N THR A 164 -8.09 -11.52 16.10
CA THR A 164 -9.26 -12.37 16.10
C THR A 164 -9.76 -12.60 14.68
N ALA A 165 -10.59 -13.64 14.49
CA ALA A 165 -11.25 -13.88 13.22
C ALA A 165 -12.13 -12.71 12.76
N SER A 166 -12.72 -11.95 13.71
CA SER A 166 -13.54 -10.78 13.41
C SER A 166 -12.69 -9.60 12.93
N GLU A 167 -11.49 -9.41 13.48
CA GLU A 167 -10.58 -8.34 13.02
C GLU A 167 -10.06 -8.61 11.61
N VAL A 168 -9.82 -9.89 11.27
CA VAL A 168 -9.50 -10.30 9.89
C VAL A 168 -10.64 -9.94 8.94
N GLU A 169 -11.90 -10.22 9.30
CA GLU A 169 -13.05 -9.86 8.48
C GLU A 169 -13.16 -8.34 8.28
N GLN A 170 -13.07 -7.57 9.37
CA GLN A 170 -13.15 -6.10 9.35
C GLN A 170 -12.06 -5.47 8.48
N HIS A 171 -10.85 -6.02 8.49
CA HIS A 171 -9.76 -5.52 7.64
C HIS A 171 -9.96 -5.80 6.14
N LEU A 172 -10.90 -6.69 5.79
CA LEU A 172 -11.22 -7.01 4.39
C LEU A 172 -12.54 -6.38 3.91
N ASP A 173 -13.28 -5.68 4.76
CA ASP A 173 -14.56 -5.04 4.41
C ASP A 173 -14.41 -4.06 3.22
N GLY A 174 -13.23 -3.46 3.07
CA GLY A 174 -12.89 -2.56 1.97
C GLY A 174 -12.48 -3.24 0.66
N ASN A 175 -12.47 -4.58 0.58
CA ASN A 175 -11.87 -5.32 -0.53
C ASN A 175 -12.89 -6.16 -1.28
N LEU A 176 -13.08 -5.85 -2.55
CA LEU A 176 -14.05 -6.54 -3.39
C LEU A 176 -13.41 -7.70 -4.15
N CYS A 177 -13.98 -8.90 -4.01
CA CYS A 177 -13.69 -10.05 -4.84
C CYS A 177 -14.94 -10.54 -5.57
N ARG A 178 -14.86 -10.66 -6.91
CA ARG A 178 -15.97 -11.14 -7.74
C ARG A 178 -15.94 -12.64 -8.01
N CYS A 179 -14.81 -13.30 -7.76
CA CYS A 179 -14.55 -14.67 -8.23
C CYS A 179 -14.67 -15.72 -7.11
N THR A 180 -14.05 -15.48 -5.96
CA THR A 180 -13.81 -16.53 -4.94
C THR A 180 -14.99 -16.77 -3.99
N GLY A 181 -15.90 -15.80 -3.88
CA GLY A 181 -16.96 -15.84 -2.87
C GLY A 181 -16.45 -15.69 -1.43
N TYR A 182 -15.24 -15.12 -1.24
CA TYR A 182 -14.58 -14.78 0.03
C TYR A 182 -14.21 -15.92 0.98
N ARG A 183 -14.99 -17.01 1.04
CA ARG A 183 -14.73 -18.14 1.95
C ARG A 183 -13.27 -18.61 1.96
N PRO A 184 -12.64 -18.95 0.82
CA PRO A 184 -11.24 -19.40 0.84
C PRO A 184 -10.25 -18.31 1.27
N ILE A 185 -10.56 -17.03 1.04
CA ILE A 185 -9.73 -15.90 1.49
C ILE A 185 -9.77 -15.79 3.02
N LEU A 186 -10.98 -15.83 3.59
CA LEU A 186 -11.18 -15.75 5.03
C LEU A 186 -10.59 -16.96 5.75
N GLU A 187 -10.76 -18.16 5.22
CA GLU A 187 -10.15 -19.38 5.77
C GLU A 187 -8.62 -19.29 5.73
N ALA A 188 -8.04 -18.80 4.63
CA ALA A 188 -6.60 -18.57 4.52
C ALA A 188 -6.09 -17.65 5.64
N PHE A 189 -6.66 -16.44 5.73
CA PHE A 189 -6.12 -15.42 6.63
C PHE A 189 -6.41 -15.70 8.11
N LYS A 190 -7.55 -16.31 8.44
CA LYS A 190 -7.84 -16.76 9.81
C LYS A 190 -6.93 -17.90 10.27
N SER A 191 -6.30 -18.62 9.33
CA SER A 191 -5.32 -19.67 9.67
C SER A 191 -3.92 -19.11 9.99
N ILE A 192 -3.66 -17.83 9.71
CA ILE A 192 -2.37 -17.19 9.95
C ILE A 192 -2.29 -16.76 11.42
N THR A 193 -1.20 -17.14 12.07
CA THR A 193 -0.89 -16.78 13.45
C THR A 193 0.27 -15.77 13.52
N ALA A 194 0.46 -15.16 14.69
CA ALA A 194 1.61 -14.28 14.92
C ALA A 194 2.96 -15.01 14.71
N GLN A 195 3.04 -16.28 15.14
CA GLN A 195 4.25 -17.10 14.94
C GLN A 195 4.57 -17.30 13.45
N ASP A 196 3.54 -17.54 12.62
CA ASP A 196 3.74 -17.67 11.17
C ASP A 196 4.39 -16.41 10.56
N ILE A 197 4.02 -15.23 11.06
CA ILE A 197 4.57 -13.93 10.61
C ILE A 197 6.00 -13.75 11.08
N GLU A 198 6.30 -14.06 12.35
CA GLU A 198 7.67 -13.98 12.87
C GLU A 198 8.63 -14.90 12.09
N ASP A 199 8.16 -16.10 11.75
CA ASP A 199 8.93 -17.08 10.99
C ASP A 199 9.07 -16.70 9.50
N SER A 200 8.27 -15.76 9.00
CA SER A 200 8.28 -15.35 7.59
C SER A 200 9.59 -14.67 7.16
N HIS A 201 10.28 -14.02 8.11
CA HIS A 201 11.56 -13.36 7.89
C HIS A 201 12.76 -14.32 8.00
N LEU A 202 12.53 -15.56 8.44
CA LEU A 202 13.59 -16.55 8.51
C LEU A 202 13.89 -17.06 7.10
N ALA A 203 15.14 -16.86 6.66
CA ALA A 203 15.63 -17.42 5.40
C ALA A 203 15.24 -18.91 5.33
N ARG A 204 14.58 -19.36 4.25
CA ARG A 204 14.25 -20.78 4.07
C ARG A 204 15.39 -21.52 3.38
N CYS A 205 15.60 -22.77 3.75
CA CYS A 205 16.60 -23.65 3.16
C CYS A 205 16.19 -23.98 1.70
N PRO A 206 17.01 -23.67 0.68
CA PRO A 206 16.67 -23.96 -0.71
C PRO A 206 16.53 -25.46 -1.00
N LYS A 207 17.05 -26.33 -0.13
CA LYS A 207 16.98 -27.79 -0.30
C LYS A 207 15.76 -28.43 0.35
N THR A 208 15.27 -27.87 1.46
CA THR A 208 14.25 -28.52 2.29
C THR A 208 13.00 -27.68 2.50
N GLY A 209 13.03 -26.39 2.14
CA GLY A 209 11.93 -25.44 2.39
C GLY A 209 11.76 -25.05 3.86
N GLN A 210 12.52 -25.65 4.78
CA GLN A 210 12.43 -25.37 6.23
C GLN A 210 13.20 -24.09 6.61
N ALA A 211 12.85 -23.48 7.73
CA ALA A 211 13.58 -22.34 8.30
C ALA A 211 15.08 -22.65 8.46
N CYS A 212 15.92 -21.76 7.94
CA CYS A 212 17.38 -21.89 7.95
C CYS A 212 17.90 -21.74 9.38
N ARG A 213 18.50 -22.82 9.89
CA ARG A 213 19.15 -22.82 11.21
C ARG A 213 20.61 -22.34 11.17
N GLY A 214 21.02 -21.66 10.10
CA GLY A 214 22.39 -21.14 9.94
C GLY A 214 23.48 -22.20 9.76
N HIS A 215 23.13 -23.47 9.54
CA HIS A 215 24.06 -24.55 9.26
C HIS A 215 23.58 -25.36 8.05
N CYS A 216 24.43 -25.48 7.02
CA CYS A 216 24.19 -26.38 5.91
C CYS A 216 25.03 -27.65 6.12
N ALA A 217 24.39 -28.81 6.26
CA ALA A 217 25.11 -30.08 6.20
C ALA A 217 25.81 -30.16 4.84
N LYS A 218 27.15 -30.32 4.84
CA LYS A 218 27.92 -30.57 3.62
C LYS A 218 27.34 -31.81 2.96
N LYS A 219 26.89 -31.70 1.70
CA LYS A 219 26.39 -32.85 0.94
C LYS A 219 27.53 -33.86 0.77
N GLU A 220 27.33 -35.08 1.25
CA GLU A 220 27.85 -36.23 0.50
C GLU A 220 27.04 -36.33 -0.80
N ASN A 221 27.74 -36.65 -1.89
CA ASN A 221 27.29 -36.52 -3.27
C ASN A 221 25.99 -37.30 -3.58
N ALA A 222 24.83 -36.65 -3.48
CA ALA A 222 23.57 -37.16 -4.05
C ALA A 222 23.39 -36.64 -5.47
N LYS A 223 23.34 -37.58 -6.42
CA LYS A 223 23.24 -37.40 -7.88
C LYS A 223 22.11 -36.43 -8.26
N VAL A 224 22.41 -35.57 -9.23
CA VAL A 224 21.46 -34.61 -9.84
C VAL A 224 20.35 -35.38 -10.55
N GLY A 225 19.14 -35.35 -9.98
CA GLY A 225 17.92 -35.77 -10.65
C GLY A 225 17.39 -34.62 -11.51
N GLN A 226 17.39 -34.85 -12.81
CA GLN A 226 16.85 -33.97 -13.84
C GLN A 226 15.32 -33.89 -13.69
N PHE A 227 14.81 -32.79 -13.12
CA PHE A 227 13.38 -32.47 -13.17
C PHE A 227 13.12 -31.59 -14.40
N VAL A 228 12.44 -32.20 -15.35
CA VAL A 228 11.89 -31.61 -16.57
C VAL A 228 10.78 -30.65 -16.17
N TYR A 229 10.89 -29.37 -16.57
CA TYR A 229 9.77 -28.44 -16.57
C TYR A 229 8.74 -28.90 -17.61
N LEU A 230 7.51 -29.13 -17.16
CA LEU A 230 6.34 -29.30 -18.03
C LEU A 230 5.18 -28.51 -17.42
N LEU A 231 4.80 -27.46 -18.18
CA LEU A 231 3.62 -26.59 -18.08
C LEU A 231 3.67 -25.47 -17.03
#